data_AF-A0A935NSA8-F1
#
_entry.id   AF-A0A935NSA8-F1
#
_cell.length_a   1.000
_cell.length_b   1.000
_cell.length_c   1.000
_cell.angle_alpha   90.00
_cell.angle_beta   90.00
_cell.angle_gamma   90.00
#
_symmetry.space_group_name_H-M   'P 1'
#
loop_
_entity.id
_entity.type
_entity.pdbx_description
1 polymer ?
#
loop_
_entity_poly.entity_id
_entity_poly.type
_entity_poly.pdbx_seq_one_letter_code
_entity_poly.pdbx_strand_id
1 'polypeptide(L)' 'MPLYDYRCNACGQQFELLVRSSTVPACPHCAATALERLVSLTAPQGTSQALIAAGRRAAAKQGHFSHYSKAERAKVSK' A
#
# COMPACT_ATOMS: atom_id res chain seq x y z
N MET A 1 17.03 4.93 -8.15
CA MET A 1 17.13 5.21 -6.71
C MET A 1 16.37 4.10 -6.01
N PRO A 2 17.04 2.99 -5.66
CA PRO A 2 16.37 1.86 -5.02
C PRO A 2 15.77 2.26 -3.66
N LEU A 3 14.62 1.68 -3.34
CA LEU A 3 14.03 1.68 -2.00
C LEU A 3 14.49 0.42 -1.27
N TYR A 4 14.94 0.57 -0.03
CA TYR A 4 15.35 -0.55 0.82
C TYR A 4 14.75 -0.42 2.21
N ASP A 5 14.51 -1.57 2.82
CA ASP A 5 14.05 -1.66 4.20
C ASP A 5 15.25 -1.92 5.10
N TYR A 6 15.29 -1.24 6.23
CA TYR A 6 16.38 -1.31 7.19
C TYR A 6 15.86 -1.55 8.60
N ARG A 7 16.67 -2.22 9.40
CA ARG A 7 16.59 -2.24 10.85
C ARG A 7 17.85 -1.59 11.42
N CYS A 8 17.68 -0.63 12.34
CA CYS A 8 18.81 -0.02 13.01
C CYS A 8 19.32 -0.92 14.14
N ASN A 9 20.62 -1.21 14.18
CA ASN A 9 21.21 -2.03 15.23
C ASN A 9 21.35 -1.27 16.57
N ALA A 10 21.32 0.07 16.55
CA ALA A 10 21.45 0.89 17.76
C ALA A 10 20.11 1.12 18.47
N CYS A 11 19.06 1.52 17.74
CA CYS A 11 17.75 1.83 18.33
C CYS A 11 16.66 0.79 18.04
N GLY A 12 16.94 -0.22 17.21
CA GLY A 12 16.00 -1.30 16.88
C GLY A 12 14.88 -0.93 15.90
N GLN A 13 14.74 0.34 15.54
CA GLN A 13 13.65 0.80 14.66
C GLN A 13 13.80 0.27 13.23
N GLN A 14 12.67 -0.09 12.63
CA GLN A 14 12.56 -0.45 11.22
C GLN A 14 12.05 0.74 10.41
N PHE A 15 12.64 0.98 9.25
CA PHE A 15 12.27 2.08 8.35
C PHE A 15 12.65 1.78 6.91
N GLU A 16 11.98 2.46 5.97
CA GLU A 16 12.27 2.38 4.54
C GLU A 16 13.05 3.63 4.10
N LEU A 17 14.03 3.46 3.21
CA LEU A 17 14.86 4.56 2.73
C LEU A 17 15.16 4.44 1.24
N LEU A 18 14.94 5.53 0.50
CA LEU A 18 15.42 5.68 -0.87
C LEU A 18 16.92 5.96 -0.86
N VAL A 19 17.71 5.03 -1.37
CA VAL A 19 19.17 5.11 -1.32
C VAL A 19 19.73 5.51 -2.69
N ARG A 20 20.64 6.47 -2.69
CA ARG A 20 21.46 6.79 -3.86
C ARG A 20 22.73 5.95 -3.80
N SER A 21 23.22 5.50 -4.96
CA SER A 21 24.36 4.55 -5.03
C SER A 21 25.63 5.02 -4.30
N SER A 22 25.82 6.32 -4.12
CA SER A 22 27.01 6.91 -3.49
C SER A 22 26.80 7.35 -2.03
N THR A 23 25.61 7.15 -1.45
CA THR A 23 25.29 7.64 -0.10
C THR A 23 25.33 6.51 0.93
N VAL A 24 26.00 6.72 2.05
CA VAL A 24 25.93 5.83 3.21
C VAL A 24 24.62 6.13 3.96
N PRO A 25 23.69 5.18 4.06
CA PRO A 25 22.42 5.39 4.76
C PRO A 25 22.67 5.50 6.28
N ALA A 26 21.91 6.37 6.93
CA ALA A 26 21.92 6.54 8.38
C ALA A 26 20.48 6.42 8.92
N CYS A 27 20.35 5.99 10.18
CA CYS A 27 19.06 5.89 10.84
C CYS A 27 18.44 7.29 11.02
N PRO A 28 17.20 7.55 10.57
CA PRO A 28 16.54 8.84 10.76
C PRO A 28 16.17 9.13 12.21
N HIS A 29 16.18 8.12 13.09
CA HIS A 29 15.81 8.26 14.50
C HIS A 29 17.00 8.52 15.44
N CYS A 30 18.19 7.99 15.12
CA CYS A 30 19.35 8.07 16.02
C CYS A 30 20.68 8.41 15.33
N ALA A 31 20.66 8.66 14.01
CA ALA A 31 21.83 8.95 13.19
C ALA A 31 22.91 7.85 13.10
N ALA A 32 22.70 6.68 13.72
CA ALA A 32 23.61 5.56 13.61
C ALA A 32 23.67 5.02 12.17
N THR A 33 24.87 4.64 11.72
CA THR A 33 25.13 4.05 10.39
C THR A 33 25.14 2.52 10.41
N ALA A 34 25.08 1.91 11.59
CA ALA A 34 24.95 0.47 11.76
C ALA A 34 23.51 0.01 11.45
N LEU A 35 23.27 -0.30 10.18
CA LEU A 35 21.98 -0.73 9.64
C LEU A 35 22.07 -2.15 9.09
N GLU A 36 21.07 -2.96 9.41
CA GLU A 36 20.81 -4.25 8.79
C GLU A 36 19.81 -4.06 7.65
N ARG A 37 20.16 -4.45 6.41
CA ARG A 37 19.24 -4.39 5.27
C ARG A 37 18.31 -5.60 5.31
N LEU A 38 17.00 -5.35 5.31
CA LEU A 38 15.97 -6.36 5.32
C LEU A 38 15.52 -6.72 3.89
N VAL A 39 14.83 -7.86 3.78
CA VAL A 39 14.12 -8.24 2.56
C VAL A 39 12.78 -7.52 2.57
N SER A 40 12.45 -6.82 1.48
CA SER A 40 11.19 -6.11 1.38
C SER A 40 9.99 -7.04 1.32
N LEU A 41 8.96 -6.69 2.07
CA LEU A 41 7.71 -7.42 2.08
C LEU A 41 6.99 -7.23 0.74
N THR A 42 6.40 -8.30 0.24
CA THR A 42 5.48 -8.22 -0.90
C THR A 42 4.12 -7.75 -0.42
N ALA A 43 3.41 -7.01 -1.28
CA ALA A 43 2.05 -6.59 -0.95
C ALA A 43 1.16 -7.82 -0.73
N PRO A 44 0.28 -7.81 0.29
CA PRO A 44 -0.70 -8.86 0.49
C PRO A 44 -1.69 -8.91 -0.69
N GLN A 45 -2.47 -9.99 -0.79
CA GLN A 45 -3.45 -10.14 -1.85
C GLN A 45 -4.42 -8.94 -1.90
N GLY A 46 -4.59 -8.38 -3.10
CA GLY A 46 -5.45 -7.22 -3.31
C GLY A 46 -6.92 -7.54 -3.02
N THR A 47 -7.60 -6.63 -2.32
CA THR A 47 -9.03 -6.73 -2.00
C THR A 47 -9.91 -5.82 -2.88
N SER A 48 -9.34 -5.31 -3.98
CA SER A 48 -9.98 -4.33 -4.87
C SER A 48 -11.35 -4.79 -5.37
N GLN A 49 -11.49 -6.06 -5.74
CA GLN A 49 -12.77 -6.61 -6.22
C GLN A 49 -13.86 -6.57 -5.14
N ALA A 50 -13.51 -6.85 -3.88
CA ALA A 50 -14.43 -6.77 -2.76
C ALA A 50 -14.82 -5.31 -2.45
N LEU A 51 -13.85 -4.38 -2.48
CA LEU A 51 -14.09 -2.95 -2.31
C LEU A 51 -15.01 -2.38 -3.40
N ILE A 52 -14.75 -2.73 -4.67
CA ILE A 52 -15.59 -2.34 -5.81
C ILE A 52 -17.01 -2.90 -5.65
N ALA A 53 -17.15 -4.17 -5.26
CA ALA A 53 -18.46 -4.77 -5.02
C ALA A 53 -19.22 -4.07 -3.88
N ALA A 54 -18.53 -3.73 -2.78
CA ALA A 54 -19.11 -2.99 -1.68
C ALA A 54 -19.59 -1.59 -2.11
N GLY A 55 -18.76 -0.85 -2.86
CA GLY A 55 -19.11 0.45 -3.41
C GLY A 55 -20.33 0.38 -4.34
N ARG A 56 -20.40 -0.64 -5.21
CA ARG A 56 -21.57 -0.87 -6.09
C ARG A 56 -22.85 -1.12 -5.30
N ARG A 57 -22.80 -1.91 -4.22
CA ARG A 57 -23.95 -2.14 -3.33
C ARG A 57 -24.41 -0.86 -2.61
N ALA A 58 -23.47 -0.05 -2.14
CA ALA A 58 -23.80 1.23 -1.50
C ALA A 58 -24.47 2.20 -2.48
N ALA A 59 -23.92 2.32 -3.69
CA ALA A 59 -24.53 3.10 -4.77
C ALA A 59 -25.94 2.60 -5.12
N ALA A 60 -26.17 1.28 -5.06
CA ALA A 60 -27.48 0.68 -5.26
C ALA A 60 -28.52 1.15 -4.27
N LYS A 61 -28.17 1.09 -2.98
CA LYS A 61 -29.05 1.52 -1.89
C LYS A 61 -29.42 3.01 -2.01
N GLN A 62 -28.52 3.82 -2.54
CA GLN A 62 -28.69 5.27 -2.65
C GLN A 62 -29.22 5.73 -4.02
N GLY A 63 -29.44 4.81 -4.97
CA GLY A 63 -29.93 5.15 -6.30
C GLY A 63 -28.93 5.86 -7.22
N HIS A 64 -27.63 5.83 -6.89
CA HIS A 64 -26.57 6.49 -7.66
C HIS A 64 -26.13 5.67 -8.89
N PHE A 65 -27.09 5.32 -9.76
CA PHE A 65 -26.86 4.58 -11.01
C PHE A 65 -27.16 5.40 -12.26
N SER A 66 -27.06 6.73 -12.18
CA SER A 66 -27.32 7.66 -13.29
C SER A 66 -26.47 7.37 -14.53
N HIS A 67 -25.26 6.81 -14.35
CA HIS A 67 -24.34 6.46 -15.43
C HIS A 67 -24.37 4.98 -15.85
N TYR A 68 -25.20 4.16 -15.22
CA TYR A 68 -25.24 2.71 -15.51
C TYR A 68 -26.29 2.43 -16.57
N SER A 69 -25.91 1.63 -17.58
CA SER A 69 -26.86 1.07 -18.53
C SER A 69 -27.85 0.12 -17.83
N LYS A 70 -28.97 -0.18 -18.50
CA LYS A 70 -29.97 -1.14 -17.98
C LYS A 70 -29.35 -2.52 -17.70
N ALA A 71 -28.42 -2.97 -18.55
CA ALA A 71 -27.72 -4.25 -18.39
C ALA A 71 -26.77 -4.25 -17.18
N GLU A 72 -26.13 -3.12 -16.88
CA GLU A 72 -25.23 -2.99 -15.73
C GLU A 72 -26.00 -2.92 -14.42
N ARG A 73 -27.14 -2.21 -14.39
CA ARG A 73 -28.02 -2.16 -13.20
C ARG A 73 -28.54 -3.54 -12.80
N ALA A 74 -28.91 -4.37 -13.78
CA ALA A 74 -29.40 -5.74 -13.54
C ALA A 74 -28.36 -6.68 -12.89
N LYS A 75 -27.06 -6.38 -13.01
CA LYS A 75 -25.97 -7.15 -12.40
C LYS A 75 -25.66 -6.73 -10.96
N VAL A 76 -26.07 -5.52 -10.54
CA VAL A 76 -25.81 -4.98 -9.20
C VAL A 76 -26.98 -5.24 -8.24
N SER A 77 -28.19 -5.43 -8.77
CA SER A 77 -29.41 -5.71 -8.00
C SER A 77 -29.62 -7.20 -7.63
N LYS A 78 -28.70 -8.07 -8.01
CA LYS A 78 -28.62 -9.48 -7.59
C LYS A 78 -27.55 -9.63 -6.53
#